data_AF-A0A920HSD9-F1
#
_entry.id   AF-A0A920HSD9-F1
#
_cell.length_a   1.000
_cell.length_b   1.000
_cell.length_c   1.000
_cell.angle_alpha   90.00
_cell.angle_beta   90.00
_cell.angle_gamma   90.00
#
_symmetry.space_group_name_H-M   'P 1'
#
loop_
_entity.id
_entity.type
_entity.pdbx_description
1 polymer ?
#
loop_
_entity_poly.entity_id
_entity_poly.type
_entity_poly.pdbx_seq_one_letter_code
_entity_poly.pdbx_strand_id
1 'polypeptide(L)' 'MPNYSVFDERESLIRETTQTFDFRGIKIGIPICEDIWKPNVCNQLKSDGADIIITPNGSPYDRYKKKFKNRNCN' A
#
# COMPACT_ATOMS: atom_id res chain seq x y z
N MET A 1 -3.82 -2.97 7.11
CA MET A 1 -5.20 -3.44 6.96
C MET A 1 -6.24 -2.56 7.63
N PRO A 2 -7.27 -2.15 6.88
CA PRO A 2 -8.44 -1.42 7.37
C PRO A 2 -9.35 -2.38 8.16
N ASN A 3 -9.81 -1.94 9.33
CA ASN A 3 -10.79 -2.69 10.15
C ASN A 3 -12.06 -1.84 10.36
N TYR A 4 -12.52 -1.18 9.29
CA TYR A 4 -13.68 -0.32 9.32
C TYR A 4 -14.63 -0.64 8.16
N SER A 5 -15.94 -0.52 8.42
CA SER A 5 -17.01 -0.74 7.43
C SER A 5 -17.13 -2.19 6.94
N VAL A 6 -16.77 -2.49 5.68
CA VAL A 6 -17.04 -3.79 5.01
C VAL A 6 -15.92 -4.83 5.16
N PHE A 7 -14.82 -4.46 5.81
CA PHE A 7 -13.63 -5.31 5.95
C PHE A 7 -13.56 -5.96 7.33
N ASP A 8 -13.50 -7.28 7.37
CA ASP A 8 -13.38 -8.10 8.59
C ASP A 8 -12.09 -8.95 8.55
N GLU A 9 -10.96 -8.27 8.38
CA GLU A 9 -9.66 -8.91 8.08
C GLU A 9 -8.77 -9.12 9.33
N ARG A 10 -9.37 -9.29 10.52
CA ARG A 10 -8.64 -9.26 11.79
C ARG A 10 -7.73 -10.45 12.09
N GLU A 11 -7.94 -11.62 11.49
CA GLU A 11 -7.33 -12.87 12.03
C GLU A 11 -6.42 -13.64 11.06
N SER A 12 -6.48 -13.45 9.74
CA SER A 12 -5.85 -14.38 8.78
C SER A 12 -4.62 -13.88 8.03
N LEU A 13 -4.27 -12.59 8.11
CA LEU A 13 -3.14 -12.03 7.36
C LEU A 13 -2.09 -11.45 8.32
N ILE A 14 -0.97 -12.15 8.41
CA ILE A 14 0.24 -11.67 9.08
C ILE A 14 0.63 -10.34 8.43
N ARG A 15 0.75 -9.29 9.24
CA ARG A 15 1.20 -7.97 8.77
C ARG A 15 2.70 -8.02 8.55
N GLU A 16 3.12 -8.36 7.34
CA GLU A 16 4.51 -8.21 6.95
C GLU A 16 4.83 -6.72 6.71
N THR A 17 6.06 -6.33 7.02
CA THR A 17 6.60 -5.02 6.69
C THR A 17 6.65 -4.88 5.17
N THR A 18 6.19 -3.74 4.63
CA THR A 18 6.29 -3.49 3.18
C THR A 18 7.76 -3.45 2.76
N GLN A 19 8.16 -4.32 1.84
CA GLN A 19 9.52 -4.45 1.33
C GLN A 19 9.57 -4.35 -0.19
N THR A 20 10.77 -4.18 -0.73
CA THR A 20 11.04 -4.30 -2.17
C THR A 20 11.41 -5.72 -2.53
N PHE A 21 11.12 -6.13 -3.76
CA PHE A 21 11.62 -7.37 -4.34
C PHE A 21 12.22 -7.12 -5.73
N ASP A 22 13.26 -7.86 -6.06
CA ASP A 22 13.94 -7.75 -7.35
C ASP A 22 13.22 -8.59 -8.41
N PHE A 23 12.85 -7.95 -9.52
CA PHE A 23 12.32 -8.62 -10.71
C PHE A 23 13.06 -8.13 -11.94
N ARG A 24 13.85 -9.02 -12.56
CA ARG A 24 14.66 -8.71 -13.76
C ARG A 24 15.56 -7.47 -13.60
N GLY A 25 16.11 -7.27 -12.40
CA GLY A 25 16.98 -6.13 -12.09
C GLY A 25 16.25 -4.84 -11.77
N ILE A 26 14.91 -4.85 -11.69
CA ILE A 26 14.08 -3.73 -11.23
C ILE A 26 13.61 -4.04 -9.81
N LYS A 27 13.82 -3.12 -8.88
CA LYS A 27 13.29 -3.22 -7.51
C LYS A 27 11.87 -2.68 -7.46
N ILE A 28 10.92 -3.55 -7.12
CA ILE A 28 9.50 -3.22 -7.08
C ILE A 28 9.03 -3.20 -5.62
N GLY A 29 8.43 -2.10 -5.19
CA GLY A 29 7.73 -1.98 -3.91
C GLY A 29 6.24 -2.27 -4.05
N ILE A 30 5.68 -3.15 -3.22
CA ILE A 30 4.25 -3.52 -3.26
C ILE A 30 3.58 -3.26 -1.90
N PRO A 31 3.17 -2.01 -1.63
CA PRO A 31 2.20 -1.77 -0.57
C PRO A 31 0.81 -2.24 -1.03
N ILE A 32 -0.01 -2.71 -0.09
CA ILE A 32 -1.35 -3.25 -0.39
C ILE A 32 -2.41 -2.25 0.08
N CYS A 33 -3.35 -1.93 -0.80
CA CYS A 33 -4.52 -1.10 -0.53
C CYS A 33 -4.16 0.20 0.25
N GLU A 34 -4.61 0.35 1.49
CA GLU A 34 -4.41 1.54 2.32
C GLU A 34 -2.99 1.71 2.86
N ASP A 35 -2.11 0.71 2.74
CA ASP A 35 -0.75 0.83 3.24
C ASP A 35 0.03 1.96 2.55
N ILE A 36 -0.29 2.26 1.29
CA ILE A 36 0.29 3.39 0.54
C ILE A 36 -0.06 4.76 1.14
N TRP A 37 -1.14 4.86 1.93
CA TRP A 37 -1.55 6.12 2.57
C TRP A 37 -0.82 6.39 3.88
N LYS A 38 -0.02 5.44 4.38
CA LYS A 38 0.82 5.67 5.55
C LYS A 38 1.97 6.61 5.17
N PRO A 39 2.31 7.59 6.02
CA PRO A 39 3.29 8.63 5.67
C PRO A 39 4.69 8.09 5.37
N ASN A 40 5.08 6.96 5.99
CA ASN A 40 6.45 6.46 5.91
C ASN A 40 6.65 5.34 4.87
N VAL A 41 5.58 4.77 4.31
CA VAL A 41 5.70 3.58 3.44
C VAL A 41 6.40 3.92 2.12
N CYS A 42 6.06 5.05 1.50
CA CYS A 42 6.74 5.53 0.30
C CYS A 42 8.23 5.81 0.54
N ASN A 43 8.55 6.46 1.66
CA ASN A 43 9.93 6.80 2.01
C ASN A 43 10.76 5.55 2.31
N GLN A 44 10.16 4.56 2.98
CA GLN A 44 10.82 3.29 3.26
C GLN A 44 11.12 2.54 1.97
N LEU A 45 10.12 2.36 1.09
CA LEU A 45 10.30 1.70 -0.20
C LEU A 45 11.35 2.39 -1.07
N LYS A 46 11.36 3.73 -1.07
CA LYS A 46 12.39 4.52 -1.77
C LYS A 46 13.78 4.30 -1.18
N SER A 47 13.90 4.27 0.16
CA SER A 47 15.16 3.99 0.86
C SER A 47 15.66 2.58 0.61
N ASP A 48 14.74 1.62 0.45
CA ASP A 48 15.01 0.23 0.08
C ASP A 48 15.33 0.06 -1.42
N GLY A 49 15.41 1.17 -2.17
CA GLY A 49 15.81 1.22 -3.57
C GLY A 49 14.71 0.88 -4.56
N ALA A 50 13.43 1.03 -4.23
CA ALA A 50 12.33 0.82 -5.17
C ALA A 50 12.45 1.74 -6.40
N ASP A 51 12.56 1.15 -7.58
CA ASP A 51 12.46 1.85 -8.86
C ASP A 51 10.99 2.16 -9.20
N ILE A 52 10.10 1.23 -8.85
CA ILE A 52 8.67 1.31 -9.15
C ILE A 52 7.87 0.87 -7.92
N ILE A 53 6.76 1.57 -7.65
CA ILE A 53 5.79 1.18 -6.62
C ILE A 53 4.48 0.78 -7.31
N ILE A 54 4.00 -0.44 -7.05
CA ILE A 54 2.73 -0.97 -7.57
C ILE A 54 1.83 -1.28 -6.39
N THR A 55 0.63 -0.71 -6.36
CA THR A 55 -0.32 -0.92 -5.25
C THR A 55 -1.56 -1.65 -5.75
N PRO A 56 -1.70 -2.96 -5.49
CA PRO A 56 -2.95 -3.67 -5.63
C PRO A 56 -3.99 -3.09 -4.66
N ASN A 57 -5.15 -2.68 -5.19
CA ASN A 57 -6.21 -2.05 -4.39
C ASN A 57 -7.52 -2.82 -4.53
N GLY A 58 -8.07 -3.27 -3.41
CA GLY A 58 -9.41 -3.87 -3.30
C GLY A 58 -10.45 -2.87 -2.83
N SER A 59 -10.41 -1.63 -3.33
CA SER A 59 -11.17 -0.54 -2.70
C SER A 59 -12.67 -0.63 -3.04
N PRO A 60 -13.59 -0.72 -2.07
CA PRO A 60 -15.03 -0.75 -2.33
C PRO A 60 -15.49 0.57 -2.95
N TYR A 61 -16.50 0.44 -3.82
CA TYR A 61 -17.21 1.58 -4.36
C TYR A 61 -18.04 2.24 -3.26
N ASP A 62 -17.93 3.56 -3.13
CA ASP A 62 -18.76 4.36 -2.25
C ASP A 62 -19.15 5.66 -2.97
N ARG A 63 -20.47 5.91 -3.06
CA ARG A 63 -21.08 7.08 -3.73
C ARG A 63 -20.65 8.42 -3.10
N TYR A 64 -20.25 8.40 -1.84
CA TYR A 64 -19.79 9.57 -1.09
C TYR A 64 -18.28 9.55 -0.83
N LYS A 65 -17.54 8.63 -1.47
CA LYS A 65 -16.09 8.54 -1.34
C LYS A 65 -15.47 9.86 -1.79
N LYS A 66 -15.16 10.72 -0.82
CA LYS A 66 -14.35 11.92 -1.07
C LYS A 66 -13.06 11.44 -1.73
N LYS A 67 -12.62 12.11 -2.80
CA LYS A 67 -11.31 11.87 -3.42
C LYS A 67 -10.21 12.29 -2.45
N PHE A 68 -10.02 11.54 -1.36
CA PHE A 68 -8.85 11.66 -0.51
C PHE A 68 -7.67 11.12 -1.31
N LYS A 69 -6.95 12.04 -1.98
CA LYS A 69 -5.68 11.75 -2.64
C LYS A 69 -4.54 12.30 -1.78
N ASN A 70 -4.38 11.79 -0.56
CA ASN A 70 -3.09 11.91 0.12
C ASN A 70 -2.16 10.85 -0.50
N ARG A 71 -1.61 11.19 -1.67
CA ARG A 71 -0.52 10.43 -2.27
C ARG A 71 0.75 10.89 -1.57
N ASN A 72 1.22 10.11 -0.60
CA ASN A 72 2.43 10.46 0.16
C ASN A 72 3.73 10.07 -0.58
N CYS A 73 3.61 9.55 -1.80
CA CYS A 73 4.73 9.27 -2.69
C CYS A 73 4.92 10.48 -3.62
N ASN A 74 5.86 11.35 -3.28
CA ASN A 74 6.34 12.45 -4.13
C ASN A 74 7.55 12.00 -4.96
#